data_AF-C0P478-F1
#
_entry.id   AF-C0P478-F1
#
_cell.length_a   1.000
_cell.length_b   1.000
_cell.length_c   1.000
_cell.angle_alpha   90.00
_cell.angle_beta   90.00
_cell.angle_gamma   90.00
#
_symmetry.space_group_name_H-M   'P 1'
#
loop_
_entity.id
_entity.type
_entity.pdbx_description
1 polymer ?
#
loop_
_entity_poly.entity_id
_entity_poly.type
_entity_poly.pdbx_seq_one_letter_code
_entity_poly.pdbx_strand_id
1 'polypeptide(L)'
;MYCADVGQAAYEEVDLVMKGGNYGWRVFEGPLPFNPPSTPGGNTSADSIDAIAPVMGYAHSSVNSNVGSASITGGYVYRSMTDPCLNGRYLYADLYAKSMWAGTETPEGSGVYNVSTMAFGCSKSSPIPCDFAAGSSLPSLGYIFSFGEDNAKDVYLLTSKGVYRVVDPAECDYACPVKSSAPGAGTPPPGAAPSSALRARAPALATLLAGVLLGFLCFSF
;
A
#
# COMPACT_ATOMS: atom_id res chain seq x y z
N MET A 1 6.75 10.60 7.47
CA MET A 1 5.36 10.28 7.88
C MET A 1 4.55 10.08 6.62
N TYR A 2 3.61 9.14 6.56
CA TYR A 2 2.69 9.04 5.41
C TYR A 2 1.44 9.87 5.69
N CYS A 3 0.93 10.58 4.69
CA CYS A 3 -0.35 11.26 4.75
C CYS A 3 -1.12 11.00 3.47
N ALA A 4 -2.40 10.65 3.57
CA ALA A 4 -3.27 10.63 2.41
C ALA A 4 -3.83 12.03 2.16
N ASP A 5 -3.94 12.42 0.90
CA ASP A 5 -4.64 13.62 0.44
C ASP A 5 -5.76 13.22 -0.53
N VAL A 6 -6.88 13.92 -0.43
CA VAL A 6 -8.10 13.65 -1.20
C VAL A 6 -8.13 14.58 -2.39
N GLY A 7 -8.09 13.99 -3.58
CA GLY A 7 -8.16 14.72 -4.83
C GLY A 7 -9.49 15.42 -5.02
N GLN A 8 -9.49 16.43 -5.88
CA GLN A 8 -10.71 17.13 -6.23
C GLN A 8 -11.57 16.35 -7.25
N ALA A 9 -10.98 15.66 -8.22
CA ALA A 9 -11.71 15.01 -9.31
C ALA A 9 -11.02 13.84 -10.02
N ALA A 10 -9.69 13.79 -10.02
CA ALA A 10 -8.93 12.93 -10.92
C ALA A 10 -8.02 11.93 -10.21
N TYR A 11 -7.50 12.24 -9.02
CA TYR A 11 -6.43 11.45 -8.44
C TYR A 11 -6.43 11.47 -6.90
N GLU A 12 -6.33 10.30 -6.29
CA GLU A 12 -6.09 10.15 -4.84
C GLU A 12 -4.61 9.87 -4.58
N GLU A 13 -4.03 10.45 -3.53
CA GLU A 13 -2.60 10.37 -3.30
C GLU A 13 -2.20 10.07 -1.85
N VAL A 14 -0.97 9.58 -1.71
CA VAL A 14 -0.27 9.44 -0.43
C VAL A 14 1.11 10.06 -0.55
N ASP A 15 1.40 10.96 0.38
CA ASP A 15 2.66 11.69 0.46
C ASP A 15 3.57 11.17 1.55
N LEU A 16 4.87 11.18 1.27
CA LEU A 16 5.89 11.08 2.30
C LEU A 16 6.18 12.48 2.85
N VAL A 17 5.54 12.80 3.97
CA VAL A 17 5.59 14.12 4.57
C VAL A 17 6.96 14.42 5.18
N MET A 18 7.54 15.53 4.76
CA MET A 18 8.78 16.13 5.21
C MET A 18 8.51 17.53 5.76
N LYS A 19 9.31 17.95 6.75
CA LYS A 19 9.13 19.24 7.40
C LYS A 19 9.29 20.39 6.39
N GLY A 20 8.25 21.20 6.27
CA GLY A 20 8.22 22.37 5.36
C GLY A 20 8.01 22.01 3.88
N GLY A 21 7.63 20.76 3.57
CA GLY A 21 7.34 20.34 2.21
C GLY A 21 6.11 21.03 1.60
N ASN A 22 6.18 21.29 0.30
CA ASN A 22 5.05 21.73 -0.52
C ASN A 22 4.64 20.58 -1.44
N TYR A 23 3.40 20.12 -1.36
CA TYR A 23 2.88 18.96 -2.10
C TYR A 23 2.10 19.35 -3.36
N GLY A 24 2.25 20.61 -3.81
CA GLY A 24 1.81 21.02 -5.14
C GLY A 24 0.37 21.50 -5.23
N TRP A 25 -0.51 21.20 -4.26
CA TRP A 25 -1.87 21.73 -4.28
C TRP A 25 -1.87 23.27 -4.30
N ARG A 26 -2.61 23.94 -5.19
CA ARG A 26 -3.62 23.47 -6.17
C ARG A 26 -3.11 23.49 -7.62
N VAL A 27 -1.81 23.49 -7.83
CA VAL A 27 -1.17 23.45 -9.16
C VAL A 27 -1.14 22.02 -9.68
N PHE A 28 -1.06 21.04 -8.78
CA PHE A 28 -1.14 19.62 -9.08
C PHE A 28 -2.26 18.96 -8.29
N GLU A 29 -2.83 17.91 -8.86
CA GLU A 29 -3.70 16.94 -8.22
C GLU A 29 -3.07 15.56 -8.47
N GLY A 30 -2.45 14.96 -7.45
CA GLY A 30 -1.59 13.82 -7.74
C GLY A 30 -0.37 14.21 -8.58
N PRO A 31 0.02 13.36 -9.54
CA PRO A 31 1.06 13.69 -10.51
C PRO A 31 0.57 14.56 -11.68
N LEU A 32 -0.70 15.01 -11.67
CA LEU A 32 -1.33 15.65 -12.81
C LEU A 32 -1.41 17.17 -12.62
N PRO A 33 -1.07 17.98 -13.64
CA PRO A 33 -1.35 19.41 -13.60
C PRO A 33 -2.85 19.66 -13.41
N PHE A 34 -3.19 20.55 -12.48
CA PHE A 34 -4.55 20.87 -12.12
C PHE A 34 -4.83 22.36 -12.32
N ASN A 35 -5.97 22.65 -12.98
CA ASN A 35 -6.44 24.01 -13.21
C ASN A 35 -7.84 24.16 -12.60
N PRO A 36 -7.94 24.64 -11.34
CA PRO A 36 -9.23 24.75 -10.70
C PRO A 36 -10.12 25.81 -11.37
N PRO A 37 -11.45 25.63 -11.40
CA PRO A 37 -12.37 26.55 -12.06
C PRO A 37 -12.34 27.98 -11.52
N SER A 38 -12.07 28.14 -10.21
CA SER A 38 -12.02 29.44 -9.55
C SER A 38 -11.08 29.38 -8.35
N THR A 39 -10.31 30.45 -8.15
CA THR A 39 -9.14 30.36 -7.27
C THR A 39 -8.80 31.72 -6.67
N PRO A 40 -8.66 31.83 -5.33
CA PRO A 40 -8.03 32.98 -4.73
C PRO A 40 -6.55 33.05 -5.18
N GLY A 41 -6.10 34.19 -5.70
CA GLY A 41 -4.70 34.38 -6.14
C GLY A 41 -4.43 34.20 -7.63
N GLY A 42 -5.43 33.86 -8.44
CA GLY A 42 -5.26 33.75 -9.90
C GLY A 42 -4.47 32.50 -10.33
N ASN A 43 -3.88 32.55 -11.53
CA ASN A 43 -3.15 31.41 -12.08
C ASN A 43 -1.74 31.31 -11.47
N THR A 44 -1.38 30.14 -10.93
CA THR A 44 -0.03 29.84 -10.44
C THR A 44 0.66 28.95 -11.47
N SER A 45 1.82 29.37 -11.96
CA SER A 45 2.58 28.56 -12.92
C SER A 45 3.16 27.32 -12.25
N ALA A 46 3.15 26.17 -12.94
CA ALA A 46 3.82 24.95 -12.48
C ALA A 46 5.31 25.18 -12.18
N ASP A 47 5.98 25.98 -13.01
CA ASP A 47 7.41 26.28 -12.86
C ASP A 47 7.70 27.26 -11.70
N SER A 48 6.67 27.83 -11.07
CA SER A 48 6.84 28.80 -9.98
C SER A 48 6.84 28.16 -8.58
N ILE A 49 6.64 26.85 -8.50
CA ILE A 49 6.65 26.10 -7.23
C ILE A 49 7.64 24.95 -7.30
N ASP A 50 8.22 24.61 -6.15
CA ASP A 50 8.98 23.38 -5.96
C ASP A 50 8.09 22.38 -5.23
N ALA A 51 7.41 21.53 -6.01
CA ALA A 51 6.44 20.57 -5.51
C ALA A 51 7.08 19.19 -5.31
N ILE A 52 6.81 18.58 -4.17
CA ILE A 52 7.15 17.19 -3.88
C ILE A 52 6.02 16.33 -4.44
N ALA A 53 6.37 15.41 -5.33
CA ALA A 53 5.41 14.48 -5.91
C ALA A 53 4.94 13.43 -4.88
N PRO A 54 3.70 12.93 -5.00
CA PRO A 54 3.22 11.85 -4.16
C PRO A 54 4.02 10.57 -4.40
N VAL A 55 4.13 9.75 -3.36
CA VAL A 55 4.87 8.48 -3.42
C VAL A 55 3.99 7.32 -3.85
N MET A 56 2.68 7.41 -3.63
CA MET A 56 1.70 6.40 -4.00
C MET A 56 0.37 7.09 -4.34
N GLY A 57 -0.52 6.37 -5.03
CA GLY A 57 -1.85 6.88 -5.32
C GLY A 57 -2.52 6.10 -6.44
N TYR A 58 -3.68 6.59 -6.88
CA TYR A 58 -4.40 6.02 -8.01
C TYR A 58 -5.31 7.06 -8.68
N ALA A 59 -5.54 6.89 -9.97
CA ALA A 59 -6.51 7.70 -10.70
C ALA A 59 -7.93 7.31 -10.28
N HIS A 60 -8.84 8.27 -10.16
CA HIS A 60 -10.24 8.02 -9.76
C HIS A 60 -10.93 6.98 -10.64
N SER A 61 -10.65 7.03 -11.95
CA SER A 61 -11.20 6.10 -12.93
C SER A 61 -10.70 4.65 -12.79
N SER A 62 -9.61 4.42 -12.06
CA SER A 62 -8.99 3.10 -11.92
C SER A 62 -9.72 2.17 -10.95
N VAL A 63 -10.50 2.72 -10.00
CA VAL A 63 -11.26 1.93 -9.02
C VAL A 63 -12.58 1.47 -9.61
N ASN A 64 -13.30 2.36 -10.29
CA ASN A 64 -14.55 2.05 -10.95
C ASN A 64 -14.79 3.03 -12.10
N SER A 65 -15.01 2.53 -13.31
CA SER A 65 -15.22 3.37 -14.49
C SER A 65 -16.59 4.08 -14.53
N ASN A 66 -17.55 3.64 -13.73
CA ASN A 66 -18.93 4.17 -13.74
C ASN A 66 -19.12 5.26 -12.67
N VAL A 67 -18.69 5.00 -11.44
CA VAL A 67 -18.85 5.92 -10.30
C VAL A 67 -17.55 6.58 -9.84
N GLY A 68 -16.39 6.11 -10.30
CA GLY A 68 -15.09 6.55 -9.80
C GLY A 68 -14.70 5.90 -8.47
N SER A 69 -13.57 6.36 -7.92
CA SER A 69 -13.19 6.13 -6.53
C SER A 69 -13.92 7.09 -5.60
N ALA A 70 -13.82 6.86 -4.29
CA ALA A 70 -14.27 7.84 -3.30
C ALA A 70 -13.10 8.67 -2.79
N SER A 71 -12.24 8.04 -1.98
CA SER A 71 -11.07 8.68 -1.39
C SER A 71 -10.20 7.66 -0.68
N ILE A 72 -8.91 7.98 -0.52
CA ILE A 72 -8.04 7.23 0.40
C ILE A 72 -8.43 7.59 1.83
N THR A 73 -8.91 6.60 2.58
CA THR A 73 -9.36 6.81 3.98
C THR A 73 -8.24 6.78 5.00
N GLY A 74 -7.04 6.43 4.56
CA GLY A 74 -5.84 6.31 5.36
C GLY A 74 -5.08 5.05 5.02
N GLY A 75 -4.14 4.70 5.90
CA GLY A 75 -3.32 3.52 5.74
C GLY A 75 -2.39 3.28 6.93
N TYR A 76 -1.73 2.12 6.93
CA TYR A 76 -0.76 1.72 7.94
C TYR A 76 0.43 1.02 7.30
N VAL A 77 1.63 1.25 7.85
CA VAL A 77 2.77 0.38 7.55
C VAL A 77 2.58 -0.93 8.31
N TYR A 78 2.47 -2.04 7.59
CA TYR A 78 2.26 -3.34 8.18
C TYR A 78 3.54 -3.84 8.85
N ARG A 79 3.45 -4.10 10.16
CA ARG A 79 4.59 -4.55 10.99
C ARG A 79 4.30 -5.81 11.80
N SER A 80 3.10 -6.39 11.65
CA SER A 80 2.80 -7.67 12.28
C SER A 80 3.69 -8.78 11.73
N MET A 81 3.87 -9.81 12.55
CA MET A 81 4.49 -11.07 12.17
C MET A 81 3.48 -12.09 11.62
N THR A 82 2.18 -11.78 11.67
CA THR A 82 1.08 -12.65 11.23
C THR A 82 1.13 -12.90 9.72
N ASP A 83 1.37 -11.87 8.90
CA ASP A 83 1.68 -12.02 7.47
C ASP A 83 3.07 -11.44 7.16
N PRO A 84 4.13 -12.26 7.13
CA PRO A 84 5.49 -11.78 6.88
C PRO A 84 5.69 -11.26 5.44
N CYS A 85 4.80 -11.57 4.49
CA CYS A 85 4.90 -11.07 3.12
C CYS A 85 4.50 -9.59 2.99
N LEU A 86 3.75 -9.06 3.97
CA LEU A 86 3.33 -7.67 4.04
C LEU A 86 4.29 -6.79 4.85
N ASN A 87 5.28 -7.37 5.51
CA ASN A 87 6.18 -6.64 6.38
C ASN A 87 6.84 -5.45 5.66
N GLY A 88 6.73 -4.27 6.27
CA GLY A 88 7.30 -3.02 5.76
C GLY A 88 6.47 -2.33 4.67
N ARG A 89 5.42 -2.97 4.15
CA ARG A 89 4.56 -2.37 3.12
C ARG A 89 3.58 -1.38 3.75
N TYR A 90 3.32 -0.28 3.05
CA TYR A 90 2.25 0.66 3.42
C TYR A 90 0.94 0.23 2.78
N LEU A 91 -0.02 -0.20 3.61
CA LEU A 91 -1.35 -0.62 3.19
C LEU A 91 -2.28 0.59 3.17
N TYR A 92 -3.04 0.76 2.10
CA TYR A 92 -4.06 1.81 1.99
C TYR A 92 -5.22 1.34 1.11
N ALA A 93 -6.38 1.98 1.26
CA ALA A 93 -7.60 1.56 0.57
C ALA A 93 -8.51 2.74 0.25
N ASP A 94 -9.33 2.53 -0.79
CA ASP A 94 -10.42 3.42 -1.14
C ASP A 94 -11.61 3.20 -0.19
N LEU A 95 -12.31 4.29 0.17
CA LEU A 95 -13.49 4.26 1.03
C LEU A 95 -14.56 3.25 0.57
N TYR A 96 -14.74 3.04 -0.74
CA TYR A 96 -15.74 2.09 -1.26
C TYR A 96 -15.35 0.62 -1.11
N ALA A 97 -14.18 0.33 -0.55
CA ALA A 97 -13.69 -1.01 -0.28
C ALA A 97 -13.67 -1.93 -1.51
N LYS A 98 -13.53 -1.35 -2.70
CA LYS A 98 -13.41 -2.09 -3.98
C LYS A 98 -11.98 -2.42 -4.32
N SER A 99 -11.05 -1.59 -3.84
CA SER A 99 -9.63 -1.72 -4.13
C SER A 99 -8.82 -1.38 -2.88
N MET A 100 -7.77 -2.18 -2.67
CA MET A 100 -6.74 -1.96 -1.67
C MET A 100 -5.39 -2.06 -2.35
N TRP A 101 -4.39 -1.42 -1.77
CA TRP A 101 -3.04 -1.38 -2.33
C TRP A 101 -2.00 -1.52 -1.23
N ALA A 102 -0.84 -2.02 -1.64
CA ALA A 102 0.37 -2.02 -0.85
C ALA A 102 1.46 -1.25 -1.61
N GLY A 103 2.01 -0.22 -0.98
CA GLY A 103 3.24 0.42 -1.41
C GLY A 103 4.45 -0.25 -0.77
N THR A 104 5.45 -0.58 -1.59
CA THR A 104 6.72 -1.13 -1.14
C THR A 104 7.84 -0.20 -1.55
N GLU A 105 8.60 0.30 -0.60
CA GLU A 105 9.76 1.14 -0.88
C GLU A 105 10.85 0.29 -1.55
N THR A 106 11.43 0.75 -2.66
CA THR A 106 12.44 -0.01 -3.41
C THR A 106 13.42 0.92 -4.12
N PRO A 107 14.71 0.95 -3.73
CA PRO A 107 15.31 0.28 -2.57
C PRO A 107 14.81 0.81 -1.23
N GLU A 108 15.01 0.05 -0.14
CA GLU A 108 14.68 0.50 1.21
C GLU A 108 15.41 1.80 1.56
N GLY A 109 14.68 2.76 2.13
CA GLY A 109 15.18 4.10 2.48
C GLY A 109 15.35 5.07 1.32
N SER A 110 14.91 4.72 0.10
CA SER A 110 15.07 5.58 -1.09
C SER A 110 13.99 6.65 -1.25
N GLY A 111 12.85 6.54 -0.59
CA GLY A 111 11.66 7.34 -0.86
C GLY A 111 10.90 6.96 -2.14
N VAL A 112 11.34 5.93 -2.87
CA VAL A 112 10.71 5.48 -4.12
C VAL A 112 9.85 4.24 -3.86
N TYR A 113 8.58 4.27 -4.26
CA TYR A 113 7.62 3.22 -3.96
C TYR A 113 7.10 2.53 -5.22
N ASN A 114 7.03 1.20 -5.15
CA ASN A 114 6.26 0.39 -6.08
C ASN A 114 4.90 0.07 -5.46
N VAL A 115 3.84 0.33 -6.22
CA VAL A 115 2.46 0.07 -5.78
C VAL A 115 1.95 -1.22 -6.41
N SER A 116 1.41 -2.11 -5.58
CA SER A 116 0.69 -3.31 -6.02
C SER A 116 -0.75 -3.26 -5.51
N THR A 117 -1.71 -3.60 -6.39
CA THR A 117 -3.08 -3.89 -5.97
C THR A 117 -3.11 -5.14 -5.09
N MET A 118 -4.02 -5.14 -4.12
CA MET A 118 -4.22 -6.25 -3.21
C MET A 118 -5.58 -6.88 -3.44
N ALA A 119 -5.58 -8.19 -3.68
CA ALA A 119 -6.79 -8.99 -3.53
C ALA A 119 -7.01 -9.29 -2.05
N PHE A 120 -8.25 -9.46 -1.63
CA PHE A 120 -8.55 -9.82 -0.25
C PHE A 120 -9.66 -10.85 -0.15
N GLY A 121 -9.57 -11.66 0.89
CA GLY A 121 -10.44 -12.80 1.14
C GLY A 121 -10.77 -12.93 2.61
N CYS A 122 -11.57 -13.94 2.93
CA CYS A 122 -12.01 -14.20 4.29
C CYS A 122 -11.47 -15.51 4.80
N SER A 123 -10.98 -15.46 6.03
CA SER A 123 -10.49 -16.61 6.74
C SER A 123 -11.60 -17.66 6.88
N LYS A 124 -11.24 -18.91 6.58
CA LYS A 124 -12.10 -20.08 6.84
C LYS A 124 -12.31 -20.34 8.32
N SER A 125 -11.46 -19.79 9.18
CA SER A 125 -11.52 -19.94 10.64
C SER A 125 -12.37 -18.84 11.30
N SER A 126 -12.81 -17.84 10.53
CA SER A 126 -13.61 -16.74 11.03
C SER A 126 -14.91 -17.25 11.67
N PRO A 127 -15.22 -16.83 12.92
CA PRO A 127 -16.49 -17.16 13.57
C PRO A 127 -17.70 -16.59 12.84
N ILE A 128 -17.51 -15.50 12.10
CA ILE A 128 -18.55 -14.79 11.35
C ILE A 128 -18.30 -15.00 9.85
N PRO A 129 -19.31 -15.50 9.09
CA PRO A 129 -19.15 -15.70 7.66
C PRO A 129 -19.09 -14.37 6.90
N CYS A 130 -18.33 -14.35 5.81
CA CYS A 130 -18.31 -13.20 4.92
C CYS A 130 -19.55 -13.09 4.05
N ASP A 131 -20.02 -11.87 3.93
CA ASP A 131 -21.00 -11.49 2.92
C ASP A 131 -20.30 -11.21 1.59
N PHE A 132 -20.97 -11.56 0.48
CA PHE A 132 -20.51 -11.27 -0.87
C PHE A 132 -21.61 -10.52 -1.62
N ALA A 133 -21.23 -9.46 -2.34
CA ALA A 133 -22.16 -8.79 -3.24
C ALA A 133 -22.42 -9.69 -4.45
N ALA A 134 -23.65 -9.68 -4.98
CA ALA A 134 -24.01 -10.48 -6.15
C ALA A 134 -23.05 -10.21 -7.33
N GLY A 135 -22.45 -11.27 -7.87
CA GLY A 135 -21.49 -11.18 -8.97
C GLY A 135 -20.08 -10.71 -8.59
N SER A 136 -19.78 -10.50 -7.30
CA SER A 136 -18.44 -10.16 -6.83
C SER A 136 -17.72 -11.39 -6.25
N SER A 137 -16.44 -11.55 -6.57
CA SER A 137 -15.54 -12.52 -5.95
C SER A 137 -14.87 -12.00 -4.68
N LEU A 138 -15.00 -10.70 -4.38
CA LEU A 138 -14.42 -10.07 -3.20
C LEU A 138 -15.45 -9.98 -2.06
N PRO A 139 -14.99 -10.13 -0.80
CA PRO A 139 -15.83 -9.89 0.36
C PRO A 139 -16.46 -8.50 0.35
N SER A 140 -17.72 -8.42 0.78
CA SER A 140 -18.46 -7.16 0.89
C SER A 140 -18.14 -6.48 2.22
N LEU A 141 -17.11 -5.64 2.22
CA LEU A 141 -16.70 -4.87 3.40
C LEU A 141 -17.56 -3.62 3.65
N GLY A 142 -18.41 -3.23 2.68
CA GLY A 142 -19.17 -1.99 2.75
C GLY A 142 -18.27 -0.78 2.51
N TYR A 143 -18.26 0.17 3.46
CA TYR A 143 -17.38 1.33 3.43
C TYR A 143 -16.23 1.13 4.43
N ILE A 144 -14.99 1.38 4.05
CA ILE A 144 -13.86 1.44 4.98
C ILE A 144 -13.83 2.85 5.57
N PHE A 145 -13.78 2.96 6.90
CA PHE A 145 -13.73 4.25 7.59
C PHE A 145 -12.33 4.58 8.07
N SER A 146 -11.60 3.58 8.56
CA SER A 146 -10.25 3.78 9.07
C SER A 146 -9.50 2.46 9.20
N PHE A 147 -8.19 2.60 9.44
CA PHE A 147 -7.30 1.53 9.84
C PHE A 147 -6.93 1.69 11.32
N GLY A 148 -6.63 0.57 11.98
CA GLY A 148 -6.13 0.54 13.34
C GLY A 148 -4.97 -0.44 13.49
N GLU A 149 -4.13 -0.22 14.49
CA GLU A 149 -3.05 -1.12 14.88
C GLU A 149 -3.18 -1.40 16.38
N ASP A 150 -3.03 -2.66 16.78
CA ASP A 150 -2.98 -3.05 18.19
C ASP A 150 -1.54 -3.11 18.75
N ASN A 151 -1.39 -3.54 20.00
CA ASN A 151 -0.07 -3.69 20.63
C ASN A 151 0.78 -4.81 20.02
N ALA A 152 0.16 -5.79 19.37
CA ALA A 152 0.84 -6.87 18.65
C ALA A 152 1.23 -6.49 17.21
N LYS A 153 0.92 -5.25 16.80
CA LYS A 153 1.13 -4.73 15.44
C LYS A 153 0.20 -5.31 14.39
N ASP A 154 -0.85 -6.02 14.83
CA ASP A 154 -1.88 -6.49 13.93
C ASP A 154 -2.70 -5.30 13.43
N VAL A 155 -2.98 -5.34 12.12
CA VAL A 155 -3.73 -4.28 11.44
C VAL A 155 -5.19 -4.66 11.35
N TYR A 156 -6.04 -3.68 11.62
CA TYR A 156 -7.49 -3.79 11.60
C TYR A 156 -8.08 -2.77 10.65
N LEU A 157 -9.19 -3.13 10.00
CA LEU A 157 -10.02 -2.23 9.22
C LEU A 157 -11.34 -2.04 9.96
N LEU A 158 -11.70 -0.79 10.24
CA LEU A 158 -13.05 -0.43 10.66
C LEU A 158 -13.88 -0.17 9.41
N THR A 159 -14.98 -0.90 9.26
CA THR A 159 -15.88 -0.77 8.12
C THR A 159 -17.33 -0.60 8.55
N SER A 160 -18.22 -0.28 7.62
CA SER A 160 -19.66 -0.24 7.86
C SER A 160 -20.30 -1.61 8.13
N LYS A 161 -19.53 -2.69 7.97
CA LYS A 161 -19.97 -4.07 8.20
C LYS A 161 -19.34 -4.71 9.45
N GLY A 162 -18.29 -4.14 10.00
CA GLY A 162 -17.63 -4.64 11.20
C GLY A 162 -16.18 -4.19 11.32
N VAL A 163 -15.45 -4.86 12.20
CA VAL A 163 -14.00 -4.70 12.35
C VAL A 163 -13.34 -5.96 11.81
N TYR A 164 -12.36 -5.79 10.93
CA TYR A 164 -11.69 -6.89 10.25
C TYR A 164 -10.20 -6.88 10.59
N ARG A 165 -9.68 -7.97 11.14
CA ARG A 165 -8.26 -8.14 11.42
C ARG A 165 -7.56 -8.79 10.23
N VAL A 166 -6.39 -8.29 9.83
CA VAL A 166 -5.51 -9.00 8.89
C VAL A 166 -4.93 -10.23 9.60
N VAL A 167 -5.15 -11.42 9.04
CA VAL A 167 -4.71 -12.71 9.59
C VAL A 167 -3.77 -13.44 8.62
N ASP A 168 -3.32 -14.64 9.04
CA ASP A 168 -2.39 -15.45 8.26
C ASP A 168 -2.96 -15.72 6.86
N PRO A 169 -2.21 -15.43 5.78
CA PRO A 169 -2.69 -15.62 4.42
C PRO A 169 -3.14 -17.06 4.12
N ALA A 170 -2.58 -18.06 4.79
CA ALA A 170 -2.94 -19.47 4.62
C ALA A 170 -4.40 -19.76 5.02
N GLU A 171 -4.99 -18.95 5.91
CA GLU A 171 -6.41 -19.09 6.29
C GLU A 171 -7.38 -18.76 5.14
N CYS A 172 -6.88 -18.09 4.10
CA CYS A 172 -7.58 -17.76 2.86
C CYS A 172 -7.01 -18.51 1.63
N ASP A 173 -6.20 -19.55 1.83
CA ASP A 173 -5.44 -20.26 0.79
C ASP A 173 -4.43 -19.40 0.01
N TYR A 174 -3.97 -18.29 0.59
CA TYR A 174 -2.95 -17.46 -0.02
C TYR A 174 -1.55 -17.94 0.38
N ALA A 175 -0.65 -18.00 -0.59
CA ALA A 175 0.72 -18.43 -0.35
C ALA A 175 1.61 -17.22 0.00
N CYS A 176 2.30 -17.31 1.14
CA CYS A 176 3.40 -16.40 1.47
C CYS A 176 4.74 -17.13 1.34
N PRO A 177 5.57 -16.83 0.32
CA PRO A 177 6.86 -17.49 0.13
C PRO A 177 7.92 -17.07 1.17
N VAL A 178 7.66 -16.03 1.97
CA VAL A 178 8.57 -15.57 3.01
C VAL A 178 8.38 -16.44 4.25
N LYS A 179 9.41 -17.19 4.64
CA LYS A 179 9.41 -17.91 5.92
C LYS A 179 9.52 -16.87 7.04
N SER A 180 8.55 -16.86 7.95
CA SER A 180 8.58 -16.03 9.16
C SER A 180 9.90 -16.29 9.90
N SER A 181 10.80 -15.32 9.88
CA SER A 181 12.07 -15.42 10.60
C SER A 181 11.75 -15.09 12.05
N ALA A 182 11.54 -16.11 12.87
CA ALA A 182 11.44 -15.93 14.31
C ALA A 182 12.71 -15.20 14.83
N PRO A 183 12.61 -14.29 15.81
CA PRO A 183 13.79 -13.62 16.35
C PRO A 183 14.59 -14.62 17.20
N GLY A 184 15.75 -15.05 16.69
CA GLY A 184 16.61 -15.98 17.41
C GLY A 184 17.90 -16.34 16.69
N ALA A 185 18.89 -15.44 16.71
CA ALA A 185 20.32 -15.76 16.90
C ALA A 185 21.14 -14.46 16.83
N GLY A 186 21.86 -14.16 17.90
CA GLY A 186 22.64 -12.94 18.05
C GLY A 186 23.74 -12.78 16.99
N THR A 187 23.99 -11.52 16.66
CA THR A 187 25.12 -11.03 15.87
C THR A 187 26.45 -11.41 16.51
N PRO A 188 27.40 -12.05 15.79
CA PRO A 188 28.81 -12.02 16.16
C PRO A 188 29.47 -10.73 15.65
N PRO A 189 30.51 -10.20 16.33
CA PRO A 189 31.11 -8.90 16.03
C PRO A 189 31.96 -8.88 14.75
N PRO A 190 32.31 -7.70 14.20
CA PRO A 190 32.96 -7.56 12.91
C PRO A 190 34.44 -7.96 12.98
N GLY A 191 34.84 -8.89 12.11
CA GLY A 191 36.22 -9.33 11.93
C GLY A 191 36.63 -9.31 10.45
N ALA A 192 37.46 -8.32 10.11
CA ALA A 192 38.45 -8.21 9.03
C ALA A 192 38.24 -8.97 7.69
N ALA A 193 38.20 -8.21 6.60
CA ALA A 193 38.64 -8.62 5.26
C ALA A 193 40.18 -8.43 5.12
N PRO A 194 40.84 -8.78 3.99
CA PRO A 194 40.37 -9.47 2.77
C PRO A 194 41.31 -10.60 2.29
N SER A 195 40.90 -11.37 1.28
CA SER A 195 41.79 -11.75 0.17
C SER A 195 41.04 -12.35 -1.02
N SER A 196 41.55 -11.95 -2.18
CA SER A 196 41.08 -12.11 -3.55
C SER A 196 41.03 -13.53 -4.10
N ALA A 197 40.02 -13.81 -4.91
CA ALA A 197 40.12 -14.72 -6.04
C ALA A 197 39.09 -14.35 -7.12
N LEU A 198 39.59 -13.87 -8.27
CA LEU A 198 38.82 -13.77 -9.50
C LEU A 198 38.39 -15.18 -9.91
N ARG A 199 37.08 -15.38 -10.14
CA ARG A 199 36.62 -16.47 -10.98
C ARG A 199 35.50 -15.97 -11.89
N ALA A 200 35.83 -15.87 -13.18
CA ALA A 200 34.89 -15.57 -14.23
C ALA A 200 33.80 -16.65 -14.28
N ARG A 201 32.54 -16.22 -14.33
CA ARG A 201 31.40 -17.08 -14.65
C ARG A 201 30.49 -16.35 -15.64
N ALA A 202 30.17 -17.03 -16.72
CA ALA A 202 29.41 -16.56 -17.88
C ALA A 202 28.01 -16.04 -17.50
N PRO A 203 27.40 -15.16 -18.31
CA PRO A 203 26.08 -14.63 -18.03
C PRO A 203 25.05 -15.73 -18.29
N ALA A 204 24.40 -16.22 -17.23
CA ALA A 204 23.13 -16.89 -17.37
C ALA A 204 22.07 -15.81 -17.56
N LEU A 205 21.47 -15.77 -18.75
CA LEU A 205 20.29 -14.97 -19.03
C LEU A 205 19.13 -15.57 -18.23
N ALA A 206 18.97 -15.13 -16.97
CA ALA A 206 17.77 -15.40 -16.20
C ALA A 206 16.71 -14.43 -16.71
N THR A 207 15.77 -14.94 -17.50
CA THR A 207 14.51 -14.28 -17.79
C THR A 207 13.78 -14.08 -16.46
N LEU A 208 13.95 -12.89 -15.88
CA LEU A 208 13.14 -12.44 -14.76
C LEU A 208 11.73 -12.26 -15.29
N LEU A 209 10.89 -13.29 -15.17
CA LEU A 209 9.46 -13.06 -15.06
C LEU A 209 9.29 -12.24 -13.79
N ALA A 210 9.28 -10.92 -13.94
CA ALA A 210 8.70 -10.02 -12.96
C ALA A 210 7.20 -10.35 -12.90
N GLY A 211 6.88 -11.48 -12.26
CA GLY A 211 5.53 -11.74 -11.81
C GLY A 211 5.21 -10.59 -10.88
N VAL A 212 4.22 -9.77 -11.26
CA VAL A 212 3.59 -8.83 -10.35
C VAL A 212 3.21 -9.66 -9.13
N LEU A 213 3.94 -9.47 -8.03
CA LEU A 213 3.65 -10.16 -6.79
C LEU A 213 2.35 -9.53 -6.28
N LEU A 214 1.20 -10.06 -6.72
CA LEU A 214 -0.09 -9.63 -6.20
C LEU A 214 -0.03 -9.77 -4.68
N GLY A 215 -0.30 -8.67 -3.98
CA GLY A 215 -0.51 -8.71 -2.54
C GLY A 215 -1.84 -9.38 -2.27
N PHE A 216 -1.91 -10.19 -1.21
CA PHE A 216 -3.16 -10.76 -0.72
C PHE A 216 -3.37 -10.31 0.72
N LEU A 217 -4.61 -10.03 1.11
CA LEU A 217 -5.03 -9.81 2.49
C LEU A 217 -6.04 -10.87 2.89
N CYS A 218 -5.76 -11.57 3.99
CA CYS A 218 -6.74 -12.46 4.60
C CYS A 218 -7.38 -11.75 5.80
N PHE A 219 -8.71 -11.69 5.85
CA PHE A 219 -9.41 -11.05 6.96
C PHE A 219 -10.14 -12.05 7.85
N SER A 220 -10.13 -11.79 9.16
CA SER A 220 -10.95 -12.47 10.16
C SER A 220 -11.75 -11.45 10.99
N PHE A 221 -12.84 -11.90 11.60
CA PHE A 221 -13.81 -11.10 12.36
C PHE A 221 -13.67 -11.34 13.86
#